data_AF-A0A2E8HKH6-F1
#
_entry.id   AF-A0A2E8HKH6-F1
#
_cell.length_a   1.000
_cell.length_b   1.000
_cell.length_c   1.000
_cell.angle_alpha   90.00
_cell.angle_beta   90.00
_cell.angle_gamma   90.00
#
_symmetry.space_group_name_H-M   'P 1'
#
loop_
_entity.id
_entity.type
_entity.pdbx_description
1 polymer ?
#
loop_
_entity_poly.entity_id
_entity_poly.type
_entity_poly.pdbx_seq_one_letter_code
_entity_poly.pdbx_strand_id
1 'polypeptide(L)' 'MNESIFSRDISTGLQDLENRYKACRSLFHRARKVNARYHEEADTSNPTAQALSDFTTGRIVIVEEELSET' A
#
# COMPACT_ATOMS: atom_id res chain seq x y z
N MET A 1 -15.11 -9.33 -4.41
CA MET A 1 -14.21 -10.11 -3.55
C MET A 1 -13.67 -9.16 -2.51
N ASN A 2 -13.87 -9.41 -1.23
CA ASN A 2 -13.32 -8.55 -0.18
C ASN A 2 -11.80 -8.69 -0.20
N GLU A 3 -11.10 -7.60 -0.53
CA GLU A 3 -9.64 -7.58 -0.55
C GLU A 3 -9.12 -7.94 0.85
N SER A 4 -8.38 -9.06 0.94
CA SER A 4 -7.79 -9.54 2.18
C SER A 4 -6.29 -9.34 2.13
N ILE A 5 -5.72 -8.81 3.21
CA ILE A 5 -4.27 -8.65 3.39
C ILE A 5 -3.51 -9.98 3.35
N PHE A 6 -4.22 -11.10 3.50
CA PHE A 6 -3.67 -12.46 3.44
C PHE A 6 -3.73 -13.09 2.05
N SER A 7 -4.12 -12.33 1.01
CA SER A 7 -4.05 -12.84 -0.35
C SER A 7 -2.60 -13.12 -0.75
N ARG A 8 -2.39 -14.17 -1.55
CA ARG A 8 -1.06 -14.64 -1.95
C ARG A 8 -0.27 -13.58 -2.70
N ASP A 9 -0.93 -12.82 -3.56
CA ASP A 9 -0.28 -11.80 -4.39
C ASP A 9 0.28 -10.65 -3.53
N ILE A 10 -0.42 -10.33 -2.43
CA ILE A 10 0.02 -9.34 -1.43
C ILE A 10 1.23 -9.81 -0.63
N SER A 11 1.30 -11.09 -0.27
CA SER A 11 2.42 -11.58 0.53
C SER A 11 3.73 -11.67 -0.26
N THR A 12 3.67 -11.96 -1.56
CA THR A 12 4.88 -12.04 -2.41
C THR A 12 5.48 -10.66 -2.69
N GLY A 13 4.68 -9.65 -3.08
CA GLY A 13 5.22 -8.33 -3.40
C GLY A 13 5.92 -7.63 -2.24
N LEU A 14 5.55 -7.94 -0.99
CA LEU A 14 6.22 -7.42 0.21
C LEU A 14 7.54 -8.13 0.53
N GLN A 15 7.72 -9.38 0.10
CA GLN A 15 8.94 -10.16 0.38
C GLN A 15 10.12 -9.68 -0.44
N ASP A 16 9.86 -9.19 -1.66
CA ASP A 16 10.88 -8.73 -2.60
C ASP A 16 11.41 -7.32 -2.30
N LEU A 17 10.86 -6.65 -1.28
CA LEU A 17 11.29 -5.31 -0.89
C LEU A 17 12.51 -5.37 0.02
N GLU A 18 13.57 -4.69 -0.41
CA GLU A 18 14.81 -4.52 0.34
C GLU A 18 14.57 -3.77 1.66
N ASN A 19 13.79 -2.68 1.63
CA ASN A 19 13.46 -1.89 2.82
C ASN A 19 11.97 -2.01 3.24
N ARG A 20 11.69 -3.00 4.08
CA ARG A 20 10.34 -3.27 4.61
C ARG A 20 9.75 -2.14 5.46
N TYR A 21 10.59 -1.34 6.13
CA TYR A 21 10.11 -0.20 6.93
C TYR A 21 9.59 0.93 6.04
N LYS A 22 10.32 1.27 4.96
CA LYS A 22 9.85 2.23 3.96
C LYS A 22 8.57 1.74 3.28
N ALA A 23 8.48 0.44 3.02
CA ALA A 23 7.27 -0.18 2.47
C ALA A 23 6.04 0.03 3.36
N CYS A 24 6.15 -0.31 4.64
CA CYS A 24 5.08 -0.11 5.62
C CYS A 24 4.64 1.36 5.69
N ARG A 25 5.60 2.30 5.65
CA ARG A 25 5.30 3.74 5.69
C ARG A 25 4.54 4.21 4.44
N SER A 26 4.97 3.80 3.25
CA SER A 26 4.31 4.13 1.99
C SER A 26 2.90 3.53 1.90
N LEU A 27 2.75 2.28 2.31
CA LEU A 27 1.45 1.60 2.40
C LEU A 27 0.52 2.29 3.38
N PHE A 28 1.02 2.70 4.54
CA PHE A 28 0.25 3.48 5.53
C PHE A 28 -0.23 4.82 4.96
N HIS A 29 0.65 5.56 4.28
CA HIS A 29 0.27 6.82 3.63
C HIS A 29 -0.80 6.62 2.54
N ARG A 30 -0.70 5.53 1.76
CA ARG A 30 -1.73 5.18 0.78
C ARG A 30 -3.05 4.82 1.45
N ALA A 31 -3.04 3.93 2.44
CA ALA A 31 -4.23 3.51 3.16
C ALA A 31 -4.95 4.70 3.79
N ARG A 32 -4.21 5.69 4.32
CA ARG A 32 -4.78 6.93 4.85
C ARG A 32 -5.44 7.79 3.77
N LYS A 33 -4.84 7.91 2.57
CA LYS A 33 -5.45 8.64 1.44
C LYS A 33 -6.73 7.96 0.95
N VAL A 34 -6.68 6.64 0.87
CA VAL A 34 -7.82 5.80 0.49
C VAL A 34 -8.95 5.95 1.52
N ASN A 35 -8.63 5.87 2.82
CA ASN A 35 -9.59 6.10 3.90
C ASN A 35 -10.21 7.50 3.89
N ALA A 36 -9.43 8.52 3.55
CA ALA A 36 -9.95 9.89 3.45
C ALA A 36 -11.02 10.02 2.35
N ARG A 37 -10.85 9.34 1.21
CA ARG A 37 -11.84 9.31 0.11
C ARG A 37 -13.09 8.49 0.47
N TYR A 38 -12.95 7.42 1.26
CA TYR A 38 -14.10 6.58 1.64
C TYR A 38 -15.14 7.31 2.48
N HIS A 39 -14.75 8.31 3.26
CA HIS A 39 -15.72 9.15 3.99
C HIS A 39 -16.66 9.92 3.04
N GLU A 40 -16.33 10.02 1.75
CA GLU A 40 -17.12 10.71 0.74
C GLU A 40 -18.01 9.76 -0.10
N GLU A 41 -17.62 8.49 -0.30
CA GLU A 41 -18.22 7.59 -1.31
C GLU A 41 -18.99 6.36 -0.76
N ALA A 42 -19.15 6.21 0.57
CA ALA A 42 -19.88 5.11 1.22
C ALA A 42 -19.43 3.68 0.82
N ASP A 43 -18.18 3.53 0.35
CA ASP A 43 -17.58 2.23 0.07
C ASP A 43 -17.05 1.58 1.37
N THR A 44 -17.19 0.26 1.49
CA THR A 44 -16.89 -0.53 2.70
C THR A 44 -15.56 -1.27 2.63
N SER A 45 -14.77 -1.01 1.58
CA SER A 45 -13.51 -1.71 1.34
C SER A 45 -12.43 -1.35 2.38
N ASN A 46 -11.62 -2.34 2.76
CA ASN A 46 -10.58 -2.16 3.78
C ASN A 46 -9.44 -1.30 3.20
N PRO A 47 -9.16 -0.09 3.73
CA PRO A 47 -8.18 0.82 3.16
C PRO A 47 -6.76 0.25 3.07
N THR A 48 -6.41 -0.60 4.03
CA THR A 48 -5.11 -1.25 4.08
C THR A 48 -5.00 -2.33 3.01
N ALA A 49 -6.07 -3.11 2.81
CA ALA A 49 -6.10 -4.12 1.75
C ALA A 49 -6.03 -3.46 0.36
N GLN A 50 -6.72 -2.34 0.17
CA GLN A 50 -6.66 -1.57 -1.07
C GLN A 50 -5.28 -0.97 -1.33
N ALA A 51 -4.61 -0.46 -0.30
CA ALA A 51 -3.24 0.04 -0.44
C ALA A 51 -2.24 -1.06 -0.85
N LEU A 52 -2.42 -2.27 -0.31
CA LEU A 52 -1.61 -3.43 -0.68
C LEU A 52 -1.92 -3.94 -2.10
N SER A 53 -3.20 -3.94 -2.47
CA SER A 53 -3.67 -4.23 -3.84
C SER A 53 -3.07 -3.23 -4.84
N ASP A 54 -3.10 -1.94 -4.54
CA ASP A 54 -2.50 -0.89 -5.37
C ASP A 54 -0.98 -1.05 -5.50
N PHE A 55 -0.30 -1.50 -4.45
CA PHE A 55 1.15 -1.75 -4.49
C PHE A 55 1.49 -2.96 -5.37
N THR A 56 0.86 -4.10 -5.13
CA THR A 56 1.10 -5.34 -5.88
C THR A 56 0.75 -5.23 -7.37
N THR A 57 -0.26 -4.43 -7.70
CA THR A 57 -0.65 -4.15 -9.08
C THR A 57 0.19 -3.04 -9.73
N GLY A 58 1.14 -2.44 -9.01
CA GLY A 58 2.03 -1.40 -9.52
C GLY A 58 1.38 -0.02 -9.68
N ARG A 59 0.18 0.21 -9.14
CA ARG A 59 -0.47 1.53 -9.12
C ARG A 59 0.22 2.53 -8.19
N ILE A 60 0.94 2.04 -7.20
CA ILE A 60 1.87 2.84 -6.40
C ILE A 60 3.25 2.21 -6.41
N VAL A 61 4.27 3.05 -6.42
CA VAL A 61 5.67 2.65 -6.30
C VAL A 61 6.19 3.14 -4.95
N ILE A 62 6.88 2.26 -4.22
CA ILE A 62 7.59 2.65 -3.00
C ILE A 62 8.91 3.26 -3.48
N VAL A 63 8.97 4.59 -3.48
CA VAL A 63 10.20 5.30 -3.86
C VAL A 63 11.17 5.17 -2.69
N GLU A 64 12.33 4.58 -2.96
CA GLU A 64 13.47 4.79 -2.09
C GLU A 64 13.94 6.21 -2.32
N GLU A 65 13.64 7.12 -1.39
CA GLU A 65 14.43 8.35 -1.32
C GLU A 65 15.87 7.91 -1.07
N GLU A 66 16.67 7.88 -2.13
CA GLU A 66 18.11 8.09 -2.01
C GLU A 66 18.24 9.45 -1.36
N LEU A 67 18.84 9.46 -0.17
CA LEU A 67 19.28 10.69 0.46
C LEU A 67 20.20 11.36 -0.54
N SER A 68 19.70 12.39 -1.23
CA SER A 68 20.56 13.30 -1.96
C SER A 68 21.42 13.96 -0.90
N GLU A 69 22.65 13.46 -0.74
CA GLU A 69 23.67 14.10 0.08
C GLU A 69 23.90 15.50 -0.49
N THR A 70 23.55 16.51 0.30
CA THR A 70 23.97 17.92 0.14
C THR A 70 24.65 18.36 1.42
#